data_AF-A0AAW4RU16-F1
#
_entry.id   AF-A0AAW4RU16-F1
#
_cell.length_a   1.000
_cell.length_b   1.000
_cell.length_c   1.000
_cell.angle_alpha   90.00
_cell.angle_beta   90.00
_cell.angle_gamma   90.00
#
_symmetry.space_group_name_H-M   'P 1'
#
loop_
_entity.id
_entity.type
_entity.pdbx_description
1 polymer ?
#
loop_
_entity_poly.entity_id
_entity_poly.type
_entity_poly.pdbx_seq_one_letter_code
_entity_poly.pdbx_strand_id
1 'polypeptide(L)'
;MTLTSLKSNVRLLYEGATPDGVRFRYALLIFDIVTVLFIIATSFLPPSDIVETLDVLFGVILLADFSGRLLVDRHPFQKFTQLATWADMVAIVSFLAPLAGEAGGFLRILRTLGLLRDYQMLVRLRLDSPFFRRNEEVIFAVTNLAVFIFVMTGIVYETQKFRNDEIRNYADALYFTVTALTTTGFGDITLAGTFGRLITVVIMIFGVTLFFNLARALLSPHKVRFPCPTCGLQRHDADAVHCKACGTVLNIPDEGAI
;
A
#
# COMPACT_ATOMS: atom_id res chain seq x y z
N MET A 1 35.05 12.36 -7.68
CA MET A 1 34.16 11.19 -7.81
C MET A 1 33.35 11.35 -9.09
N THR A 2 33.51 10.45 -10.05
CA THR A 2 32.82 10.54 -11.35
C THR A 2 31.36 10.08 -11.23
N LEU A 3 30.45 10.72 -11.97
CA LEU A 3 29.00 10.43 -11.96
C LEU A 3 28.68 8.94 -12.19
N THR A 4 29.53 8.27 -12.98
CA THR A 4 29.48 6.84 -13.28
C THR A 4 29.82 5.93 -12.09
N SER A 5 30.78 6.32 -11.25
CA SER A 5 31.13 5.62 -10.01
C SER A 5 30.03 5.76 -8.94
N LEU A 6 29.38 6.92 -8.88
CA LEU A 6 28.24 7.12 -7.99
C LEU A 6 27.06 6.24 -8.42
N LYS A 7 26.74 6.22 -9.71
CA LYS A 7 25.65 5.40 -10.27
C LYS A 7 25.87 3.90 -10.07
N SER A 8 27.10 3.39 -10.19
CA SER A 8 27.40 1.97 -9.95
C SER A 8 27.26 1.58 -8.47
N ASN A 9 27.69 2.44 -7.54
CA ASN A 9 27.57 2.18 -6.11
C ASN A 9 26.11 2.21 -5.63
N VAL A 10 25.33 3.20 -6.08
CA VAL A 10 23.90 3.25 -5.76
C VAL A 10 23.16 2.06 -6.39
N ARG A 11 23.56 1.62 -7.59
CA ARG A 11 23.01 0.41 -8.21
C ARG A 11 23.32 -0.86 -7.42
N LEU A 12 24.52 -0.98 -6.85
CA LEU A 12 24.87 -2.10 -5.96
C LEU A 12 24.05 -2.09 -4.66
N LEU A 13 23.70 -0.91 -4.14
CA LEU A 13 22.83 -0.79 -2.96
C LEU A 13 21.37 -1.20 -3.25
N TYR A 14 20.84 -0.88 -4.44
CA TYR A 14 19.44 -1.21 -4.80
C TYR A 14 19.27 -2.61 -5.44
N GLU A 15 20.19 -3.03 -6.31
CA GLU A 15 20.10 -4.28 -7.09
C GLU A 15 21.11 -5.37 -6.64
N GLY A 16 22.10 -5.01 -5.83
CA GLY A 16 23.12 -5.96 -5.38
C GLY A 16 22.55 -6.98 -4.37
N ALA A 17 22.98 -8.23 -4.51
CA ALA A 17 22.78 -9.28 -3.52
C ALA A 17 23.80 -9.20 -2.36
N THR A 18 24.43 -8.03 -2.16
CA THR A 18 25.38 -7.80 -1.08
C THR A 18 24.66 -7.62 0.26
N PRO A 19 25.28 -7.98 1.40
CA PRO A 19 24.67 -7.79 2.73
C PRO A 19 24.23 -6.35 2.99
N ASP A 20 24.97 -5.37 2.48
CA ASP A 20 24.68 -3.95 2.62
C ASP A 20 23.49 -3.52 1.74
N GLY A 21 23.33 -4.11 0.55
CA GLY A 21 22.16 -3.88 -0.31
C GLY A 21 20.87 -4.40 0.33
N VAL A 22 20.93 -5.58 0.98
CA VAL A 22 19.79 -6.12 1.73
C VAL A 22 19.39 -5.21 2.90
N ARG A 23 20.36 -4.77 3.72
CA ARG A 23 20.10 -3.85 4.85
C ARG A 23 19.50 -2.54 4.40
N PHE A 24 20.01 -1.97 3.30
CA PHE A 24 19.48 -0.74 2.73
C PHE A 24 18.03 -0.88 2.25
N ARG A 25 17.68 -2.01 1.59
CA ARG A 25 16.29 -2.30 1.21
C ARG A 25 15.35 -2.41 2.42
N TYR A 26 15.78 -3.08 3.48
CA TYR A 26 14.99 -3.17 4.72
C TYR A 26 14.85 -1.82 5.44
N ALA A 27 15.89 -0.99 5.44
CA ALA A 27 15.82 0.36 6.01
C ALA A 27 14.79 1.24 5.26
N LEU A 28 14.78 1.19 3.92
CA LEU A 28 13.78 1.88 3.10
C LEU A 28 12.36 1.40 3.41
N LEU A 29 12.19 0.10 3.63
CA LEU A 29 10.90 -0.50 3.98
C LEU A 29 10.39 -0.05 5.35
N ILE A 30 11.28 -0.03 6.34
CA ILE A 30 10.94 0.50 7.68
C ILE A 30 10.56 1.99 7.55
N PHE A 31 11.32 2.76 6.76
CA PHE A 31 11.02 4.17 6.52
C PHE A 31 9.65 4.38 5.86
N ASP A 32 9.30 3.57 4.88
CA ASP A 32 7.99 3.62 4.22
C ASP A 32 6.86 3.29 5.22
N ILE A 33 7.00 2.24 6.03
CA ILE A 33 6.03 1.89 7.09
C ILE A 33 5.88 3.03 8.11
N VAL A 34 6.99 3.63 8.54
CA VAL A 34 6.97 4.77 9.47
C VAL A 34 6.26 5.97 8.85
N THR A 35 6.48 6.22 7.56
CA THR A 35 5.81 7.29 6.83
C THR A 35 4.30 7.06 6.78
N VAL A 36 3.85 5.82 6.52
CA VAL A 36 2.44 5.43 6.53
C VAL A 36 1.81 5.64 7.90
N LEU A 37 2.45 5.14 8.96
CA LEU A 37 1.97 5.32 10.33
C LEU A 37 1.89 6.80 10.71
N PHE A 38 2.86 7.59 10.26
CA PHE A 38 2.87 9.02 10.46
C PHE A 38 1.71 9.71 9.72
N ILE A 39 1.40 9.33 8.49
CA ILE A 39 0.22 9.82 7.74
C ILE A 39 -1.07 9.49 8.52
N ILE A 40 -1.22 8.25 8.96
CA ILE A 40 -2.40 7.81 9.70
C ILE A 40 -2.54 8.62 10.99
N ALA A 41 -1.48 8.70 11.79
CA ALA A 41 -1.48 9.42 13.07
C ALA A 41 -1.81 10.91 12.90
N THR A 42 -1.20 11.56 11.90
CA THR A 42 -1.43 12.98 11.64
C THR A 42 -2.79 13.29 11.03
N SER A 43 -3.46 12.30 10.40
CA SER A 43 -4.81 12.47 9.86
C SER A 43 -5.88 12.69 10.94
N PHE A 44 -5.63 12.26 12.18
CA PHE A 44 -6.54 12.47 13.32
C PHE A 44 -6.18 13.69 14.17
N LEU A 45 -5.03 14.30 13.93
CA LEU A 45 -4.56 15.43 14.73
C LEU A 45 -4.87 16.76 14.02
N PRO A 46 -5.21 17.82 14.77
CA PRO A 46 -5.35 19.14 14.19
C PRO A 46 -4.01 19.61 13.60
N PRO A 47 -4.04 20.41 12.53
CA PRO A 47 -2.83 20.98 11.93
C PRO A 47 -2.03 21.75 13.00
N SER A 48 -0.76 21.43 13.16
CA SER A 48 0.17 22.12 14.05
C SER A 48 1.52 22.31 13.35
N ASP A 49 2.27 23.33 13.73
CA ASP A 49 3.57 23.66 13.14
C ASP A 49 4.57 22.49 13.21
N ILE A 50 4.44 21.64 14.23
CA ILE A 50 5.25 20.43 14.41
C ILE A 50 4.90 19.40 13.32
N VAL A 51 3.62 19.19 13.06
CA VAL A 51 3.15 18.27 12.01
C VAL A 51 3.60 18.78 10.64
N GLU A 52 3.52 20.09 10.41
CA GLU A 52 3.96 20.71 9.17
C GLU A 52 5.47 20.54 8.93
N THR A 53 6.28 20.78 9.95
CA THR A 53 7.75 20.60 9.87
C THR A 53 8.12 19.14 9.60
N LEU A 54 7.43 18.21 10.26
CA LEU A 54 7.63 16.78 10.05
C LEU A 54 7.18 16.37 8.63
N ASP A 55 6.07 16.89 8.12
CA ASP A 55 5.60 16.63 6.75
C ASP A 55 6.66 17.03 5.71
N VAL A 56 7.24 18.22 5.85
CA VAL A 56 8.32 18.66 4.97
C VAL A 56 9.55 17.76 5.09
N LEU A 57 9.93 17.38 6.31
CA LEU A 57 11.08 16.48 6.54
C LEU A 57 10.88 15.13 5.84
N PHE A 58 9.72 14.49 6.01
CA PHE A 58 9.38 13.24 5.32
C PHE A 58 9.35 13.44 3.79
N GLY A 59 8.82 14.55 3.30
CA GLY A 59 8.81 14.90 1.88
C GLY A 59 10.20 15.01 1.25
N VAL A 60 11.15 15.64 1.96
CA VAL A 60 12.54 15.76 1.49
C VAL A 60 13.22 14.38 1.44
N ILE A 61 13.00 13.52 2.45
CA ILE A 61 13.59 12.18 2.47
C ILE A 61 13.00 11.31 1.34
N LEU A 62 11.69 11.39 1.09
CA LEU A 62 11.02 10.71 -0.02
C LEU A 62 11.52 11.18 -1.38
N LEU A 63 11.70 12.50 -1.55
CA LEU A 63 12.27 13.09 -2.75
C LEU A 63 13.70 12.59 -3.00
N ALA A 64 14.50 12.46 -1.95
CA ALA A 64 15.86 11.93 -2.05
C ALA A 64 15.88 10.46 -2.48
N ASP A 65 15.04 9.60 -1.90
CA ASP A 65 14.92 8.19 -2.32
C ASP A 65 14.43 8.08 -3.77
N PHE A 66 13.38 8.83 -4.14
CA PHE A 66 12.85 8.83 -5.51
C PHE A 66 13.90 9.28 -6.53
N SER A 67 14.63 10.35 -6.22
CA SER A 67 15.72 10.84 -7.06
C SER A 67 16.82 9.80 -7.20
N GLY A 68 17.21 9.14 -6.09
CA GLY A 68 18.17 8.04 -6.10
C GLY A 68 17.75 6.89 -7.02
N ARG A 69 16.48 6.47 -6.94
CA ARG A 69 15.91 5.42 -7.81
C ARG A 69 15.88 5.84 -9.28
N LEU A 70 15.52 7.09 -9.58
CA LEU A 70 15.44 7.60 -10.95
C LEU A 70 16.83 7.70 -11.60
N LEU A 71 17.85 8.05 -10.81
CA LEU A 71 19.24 8.15 -11.27
C LEU A 71 19.86 6.78 -11.58
N VAL A 72 19.51 5.75 -10.81
CA VAL A 72 20.01 4.37 -11.02
C VAL A 72 19.38 3.72 -12.24
N ASP A 73 18.10 4.00 -12.49
CA ASP A 73 17.35 3.29 -13.51
C ASP A 73 17.91 3.53 -14.93
N ARG A 74 17.78 2.50 -15.78
CA ARG A 74 18.33 2.54 -17.14
C ARG A 74 17.41 3.29 -18.11
N HIS A 75 16.10 3.30 -17.86
CA HIS A 75 15.09 3.95 -18.71
C HIS A 75 14.06 4.73 -17.88
N PRO A 76 14.39 5.96 -17.41
CA PRO A 76 13.50 6.74 -16.55
C PRO A 76 12.15 7.02 -17.23
N PHE A 77 12.13 7.27 -18.54
CA PHE A 77 10.91 7.58 -19.30
C PHE A 77 9.90 6.43 -19.39
N GLN A 78 10.33 5.16 -19.41
CA GLN A 78 9.41 4.02 -19.34
C GLN A 78 8.85 3.81 -17.94
N LYS A 79 9.51 4.37 -16.91
CA LYS A 79 8.99 4.34 -15.54
C LYS A 79 7.90 5.39 -15.32
N PHE A 80 7.96 6.53 -16.02
CA PHE A 80 6.90 7.55 -16.00
C PHE A 80 5.57 7.06 -16.57
N THR A 81 5.51 5.95 -17.31
CA THR A 81 4.23 5.37 -17.76
C THR A 81 3.61 4.40 -16.75
N GLN A 82 4.30 4.10 -15.64
CA GLN A 82 3.76 3.27 -14.56
C GLN A 82 2.95 4.12 -13.58
N LEU A 83 1.72 3.69 -13.28
CA LEU A 83 0.81 4.36 -12.33
C LEU A 83 1.44 4.59 -10.93
N ALA A 84 2.36 3.71 -10.52
CA ALA A 84 3.07 3.84 -9.25
C ALA A 84 4.05 5.03 -9.20
N THR A 85 4.75 5.34 -10.31
CA THR A 85 5.66 6.50 -10.37
C THR A 85 4.88 7.81 -10.25
N TRP A 86 3.66 7.85 -10.78
CA TRP A 86 2.75 8.97 -10.59
C TRP A 86 2.28 9.08 -9.14
N ALA A 87 1.97 7.97 -8.47
CA ALA A 87 1.64 7.98 -7.04
C ALA A 87 2.80 8.51 -6.20
N ASP A 88 4.05 8.09 -6.48
CA ASP A 88 5.26 8.59 -5.80
C ASP A 88 5.45 10.10 -5.99
N MET A 89 5.31 10.60 -7.22
CA MET A 89 5.39 12.05 -7.51
C MET A 89 4.30 12.83 -6.77
N VAL A 90 3.07 12.32 -6.80
CA VAL A 90 1.92 12.95 -6.13
C VAL A 90 2.12 12.99 -4.61
N ALA A 91 2.66 11.92 -4.02
CA ALA A 91 3.01 11.88 -2.60
C ALA A 91 4.10 12.89 -2.24
N ILE A 92 5.18 12.97 -3.02
CA ILE A 92 6.29 13.91 -2.80
C ILE A 92 5.78 15.36 -2.89
N VAL A 93 5.00 15.67 -3.92
CA VAL A 93 4.41 17.00 -4.11
C VAL A 93 3.46 17.33 -2.95
N SER A 94 2.72 16.34 -2.44
CA SER A 94 1.82 16.51 -1.30
C SER A 94 2.56 16.81 0.01
N PHE A 95 3.62 16.06 0.32
CA PHE A 95 4.42 16.30 1.54
C PHE A 95 5.19 17.63 1.51
N LEU A 96 5.54 18.12 0.32
CA LEU A 96 6.17 19.43 0.13
C LEU A 96 5.15 20.57 -0.01
N ALA A 97 3.85 20.27 -0.05
CA ALA A 97 2.80 21.26 -0.20
C ALA A 97 2.79 22.36 0.88
N PRO A 98 3.14 22.08 2.16
CA PRO A 98 3.16 23.14 3.16
C PRO A 98 4.17 24.26 2.86
N LEU A 99 5.28 23.95 2.16
CA LEU A 99 6.25 24.96 1.70
C LEU A 99 5.64 25.95 0.68
N ALA A 100 4.51 25.61 0.05
CA ALA A 100 3.83 26.43 -0.95
C ALA A 100 2.70 27.33 -0.37
N GLY A 101 2.43 27.27 0.95
CA GLY A 101 1.47 28.14 1.65
C GLY A 101 0.03 27.62 1.77
N GLU A 102 -0.90 28.49 2.19
CA GLU A 102 -2.28 28.14 2.60
C GLU A 102 -3.19 27.53 1.51
N ALA A 103 -2.79 27.57 0.23
CA ALA A 103 -3.55 26.96 -0.87
C ALA A 103 -3.47 25.42 -0.89
N GLY A 104 -2.69 24.79 0.00
CA GLY A 104 -2.37 23.37 0.01
C GLY A 104 -3.40 22.42 0.67
N GLY A 105 -4.56 22.90 1.13
CA GLY A 105 -5.56 22.05 1.79
C GLY A 105 -5.97 20.83 0.95
N PHE A 106 -6.23 21.02 -0.35
CA PHE A 106 -6.53 19.94 -1.29
C PHE A 106 -5.32 19.03 -1.55
N LEU A 107 -4.09 19.59 -1.52
CA LEU A 107 -2.86 18.83 -1.66
C LEU A 107 -2.63 17.89 -0.48
N ARG A 108 -3.25 18.10 0.70
CA ARG A 108 -3.18 17.13 1.82
C ARG A 108 -3.82 15.78 1.48
N ILE A 109 -4.84 15.73 0.62
CA ILE A 109 -5.46 14.45 0.17
C ILE A 109 -4.45 13.61 -0.59
N LEU A 110 -3.63 14.27 -1.40
CA LEU A 110 -2.65 13.60 -2.24
C LEU A 110 -1.59 12.85 -1.41
N ARG A 111 -1.52 13.11 -0.09
CA ARG A 111 -0.66 12.41 0.86
C ARG A 111 -1.13 10.97 1.10
N THR A 112 -2.44 10.75 1.15
CA THR A 112 -3.00 9.39 1.30
C THR A 112 -2.82 8.57 0.03
N LEU A 113 -2.70 9.21 -1.15
CA LEU A 113 -2.30 8.53 -2.37
C LEU A 113 -0.86 8.01 -2.31
N GLY A 114 -0.03 8.56 -1.43
CA GLY A 114 1.28 7.97 -1.09
C GLY A 114 1.19 6.57 -0.50
N LEU A 115 0.05 6.17 0.08
CA LEU A 115 -0.17 4.79 0.54
C LEU A 115 -0.23 3.79 -0.64
N LEU A 116 -0.54 4.24 -1.86
CA LEU A 116 -0.50 3.38 -3.06
C LEU A 116 0.94 2.96 -3.42
N ARG A 117 1.97 3.69 -2.95
CA ARG A 117 3.40 3.37 -3.11
C ARG A 117 3.77 2.03 -2.48
N ASP A 118 3.13 1.66 -1.36
CA ASP A 118 3.37 0.41 -0.64
C ASP A 118 3.09 -0.84 -1.47
N TYR A 119 2.26 -0.71 -2.52
CA TYR A 119 1.94 -1.78 -3.45
C TYR A 119 3.20 -2.39 -4.11
N GLN A 120 4.21 -1.57 -4.44
CA GLN A 120 5.45 -2.06 -5.05
C GLN A 120 6.43 -2.64 -4.01
N MET A 121 6.40 -2.14 -2.77
CA MET A 121 7.19 -2.67 -1.66
C MET A 121 6.78 -4.12 -1.34
N LEU A 122 5.47 -4.40 -1.31
CA LEU A 122 4.93 -5.75 -1.11
C LEU A 122 5.40 -6.74 -2.19
N VAL A 123 5.51 -6.28 -3.44
CA VAL A 123 6.02 -7.11 -4.56
C VAL A 123 7.53 -7.33 -4.47
N ARG A 124 8.30 -6.45 -3.83
CA ARG A 124 9.75 -6.65 -3.59
C ARG A 124 10.01 -7.53 -2.36
N LEU A 125 9.25 -7.38 -1.29
CA LEU A 125 9.23 -8.25 -0.10
C LEU A 125 8.95 -9.72 -0.43
N ARG A 126 8.14 -9.97 -1.47
CA ARG A 126 7.82 -11.29 -2.04
C ARG A 126 9.07 -12.13 -2.37
N LEU A 127 10.19 -11.50 -2.70
CA LEU A 127 11.41 -12.18 -3.15
C LEU A 127 12.37 -12.55 -2.00
N ASP A 128 12.34 -11.83 -0.87
CA ASP A 128 13.41 -11.91 0.15
C ASP A 128 13.02 -12.69 1.43
N SER A 129 11.74 -12.91 1.76
CA SER A 129 11.36 -13.56 3.05
C SER A 129 10.42 -14.77 2.92
N PRO A 130 10.79 -15.96 3.48
CA PRO A 130 9.94 -17.16 3.48
C PRO A 130 8.70 -17.02 4.40
N PHE A 131 8.74 -16.16 5.42
CA PHE A 131 7.58 -15.85 6.27
C PHE A 131 6.53 -15.06 5.49
N PHE A 132 6.97 -14.09 4.69
CA PHE A 132 6.07 -13.27 3.85
C PHE A 132 5.39 -14.10 2.75
N ARG A 133 6.08 -15.14 2.25
CA ARG A 133 5.53 -16.09 1.27
C ARG A 133 4.35 -16.93 1.79
N ARG A 134 4.27 -17.16 3.10
CA ARG A 134 3.24 -18.03 3.72
C ARG A 134 1.93 -17.28 3.97
N ASN A 135 2.00 -15.99 4.30
CA ASN A 135 0.84 -15.13 4.59
C ASN A 135 0.67 -14.01 3.53
N GLU A 136 1.31 -14.15 2.38
CA GLU A 136 1.40 -13.12 1.34
C GLU A 136 0.03 -12.60 0.90
N GLU A 137 -0.91 -13.53 0.68
CA GLU A 137 -2.26 -13.20 0.22
C GLU A 137 -3.03 -12.40 1.27
N VAL A 138 -2.85 -12.72 2.55
CA VAL A 138 -3.47 -12.00 3.66
C VAL A 138 -2.87 -10.62 3.79
N ILE A 139 -1.54 -10.51 3.84
CA ILE A 139 -0.85 -9.22 4.00
C ILE A 139 -1.18 -8.28 2.83
N PHE A 140 -1.21 -8.81 1.62
CA PHE A 140 -1.57 -8.06 0.43
C PHE A 140 -3.03 -7.61 0.46
N ALA A 141 -3.96 -8.47 0.85
CA ALA A 141 -5.38 -8.11 0.94
C ALA A 141 -5.64 -7.09 2.05
N VAL A 142 -5.01 -7.24 3.23
CA VAL A 142 -5.08 -6.27 4.34
C VAL A 142 -4.54 -4.92 3.90
N THR A 143 -3.37 -4.89 3.27
CA THR A 143 -2.73 -3.64 2.87
C THR A 143 -3.56 -2.92 1.81
N ASN A 144 -4.01 -3.62 0.76
CA ASN A 144 -4.87 -3.01 -0.27
C ASN A 144 -6.18 -2.47 0.32
N LEU A 145 -6.79 -3.19 1.25
CA LEU A 145 -7.99 -2.73 1.92
C LEU A 145 -7.72 -1.48 2.77
N ALA A 146 -6.65 -1.48 3.56
CA ALA A 146 -6.27 -0.34 4.38
C ALA A 146 -6.00 0.92 3.53
N VAL A 147 -5.18 0.78 2.49
CA VAL A 147 -4.87 1.86 1.53
C VAL A 147 -6.17 2.42 0.94
N PHE A 148 -7.06 1.55 0.47
CA PHE A 148 -8.33 1.96 -0.11
C PHE A 148 -9.19 2.74 0.90
N ILE A 149 -9.31 2.26 2.14
CA ILE A 149 -10.06 2.93 3.19
C ILE A 149 -9.51 4.35 3.42
N PHE A 150 -8.21 4.50 3.69
CA PHE A 150 -7.63 5.82 3.99
C PHE A 150 -7.70 6.80 2.81
N VAL A 151 -7.50 6.31 1.57
CA VAL A 151 -7.65 7.13 0.36
C VAL A 151 -9.09 7.61 0.21
N MET A 152 -10.06 6.70 0.28
CA MET A 152 -11.47 7.06 0.12
C MET A 152 -11.96 7.95 1.26
N THR A 153 -11.51 7.71 2.49
CA THR A 153 -11.78 8.59 3.64
C THR A 153 -11.26 10.00 3.42
N GLY A 154 -10.04 10.15 2.90
CA GLY A 154 -9.49 11.47 2.56
C GLY A 154 -10.33 12.21 1.50
N ILE A 155 -10.76 11.48 0.46
CA ILE A 155 -11.64 12.04 -0.59
C ILE A 155 -13.00 12.44 0.01
N VAL A 156 -13.60 11.60 0.85
CA VAL A 156 -14.88 11.87 1.51
C VAL A 156 -14.79 13.11 2.40
N TYR A 157 -13.78 13.16 3.28
CA TYR A 157 -13.60 14.27 4.20
C TYR A 157 -13.48 15.60 3.46
N GLU A 158 -12.62 15.69 2.45
CA GLU A 158 -12.35 16.96 1.79
C GLU A 158 -13.47 17.42 0.86
N THR A 159 -14.19 16.48 0.26
CA THR A 159 -15.34 16.82 -0.60
C THR A 159 -16.57 17.25 0.22
N GLN A 160 -16.68 16.81 1.47
CA GLN A 160 -17.87 17.03 2.29
C GLN A 160 -17.69 17.94 3.51
N LYS A 161 -16.47 18.17 4.02
CA LYS A 161 -16.23 18.96 5.25
C LYS A 161 -16.82 20.37 5.26
N PHE A 162 -17.04 20.96 4.08
CA PHE A 162 -17.66 22.29 3.94
C PHE A 162 -19.11 22.26 3.42
N ARG A 163 -19.66 21.07 3.18
CA ARG A 163 -20.95 20.88 2.50
C ARG A 163 -21.92 20.00 3.29
N ASN A 164 -21.42 19.22 4.23
CA ASN A 164 -22.19 18.27 5.02
C ASN A 164 -21.87 18.44 6.51
N ASP A 165 -22.89 18.79 7.30
CA ASP A 165 -22.77 19.01 8.74
C ASP A 165 -22.54 17.70 9.53
N GLU A 166 -22.78 16.55 8.89
CA GLU A 166 -22.54 15.21 9.44
C GLU A 166 -21.04 14.83 9.43
N ILE A 167 -20.22 15.47 8.59
CA ILE A 167 -18.78 15.17 8.47
C ILE A 167 -17.99 16.37 8.99
N ARG A 168 -17.64 16.34 10.28
CA ARG A 168 -16.94 17.46 10.96
C ARG A 168 -15.45 17.21 11.08
N ASN A 169 -15.07 15.96 11.29
CA ASN A 169 -13.68 15.55 11.44
C ASN A 169 -13.35 14.35 10.52
N TYR A 170 -12.07 13.98 10.48
CA TYR A 170 -11.60 12.86 9.66
C TYR A 170 -12.16 11.51 10.15
N ALA A 171 -12.45 11.36 11.44
CA ALA A 171 -13.02 10.14 12.00
C ALA A 171 -14.46 9.90 11.53
N ASP A 172 -15.28 10.95 11.37
CA ASP A 172 -16.63 10.86 10.82
C ASP A 172 -16.60 10.36 9.36
N ALA A 173 -15.65 10.87 8.57
CA ALA A 173 -15.43 10.40 7.20
C ALA A 173 -14.91 8.96 7.15
N LEU A 174 -14.06 8.57 8.10
CA LEU A 174 -13.55 7.19 8.22
C LEU A 174 -14.68 6.23 8.56
N TYR A 175 -15.50 6.60 9.54
CA TYR A 175 -16.68 5.85 9.94
C TYR A 175 -17.64 5.65 8.77
N PHE A 176 -17.97 6.71 8.02
CA PHE A 176 -18.77 6.59 6.79
C PHE A 176 -18.13 5.62 5.78
N THR A 177 -16.83 5.76 5.52
CA THR A 177 -16.12 4.93 4.53
C THR A 177 -16.14 3.45 4.92
N VAL A 178 -15.89 3.14 6.19
CA VAL A 178 -15.89 1.76 6.70
C VAL A 178 -17.29 1.18 6.64
N THR A 179 -18.31 1.89 7.11
CA THR A 179 -19.70 1.40 7.14
C THR A 179 -20.29 1.20 5.74
N ALA A 180 -19.93 2.06 4.78
CA ALA A 180 -20.29 1.91 3.38
C ALA A 180 -19.58 0.72 2.73
N LEU A 181 -18.28 0.55 3.00
CA LEU A 181 -17.47 -0.56 2.49
C LEU A 181 -17.91 -1.92 3.02
N THR A 182 -18.23 -2.02 4.31
CA THR A 182 -18.69 -3.25 4.94
C THR A 182 -20.14 -3.58 4.59
N THR A 183 -20.78 -2.75 3.76
CA THR A 183 -22.21 -2.85 3.41
C THR A 183 -23.16 -2.79 4.60
N THR A 184 -22.68 -2.35 5.76
CA THR A 184 -23.49 -2.18 6.97
C THR A 184 -24.43 -1.00 6.82
N GLY A 185 -23.92 0.12 6.31
CA GLY A 185 -24.71 1.28 5.89
C GLY A 185 -25.74 1.75 6.92
N PHE A 186 -25.30 2.12 8.13
CA PHE A 186 -26.21 2.55 9.21
C PHE A 186 -27.14 3.71 8.82
N GLY A 187 -26.73 4.54 7.85
CA GLY A 187 -27.56 5.62 7.29
C GLY A 187 -27.63 6.86 8.18
N ASP A 188 -26.84 6.90 9.23
CA ASP A 188 -26.63 8.04 10.13
C ASP A 188 -25.72 9.13 9.53
N ILE A 189 -24.81 8.74 8.64
CA ILE A 189 -23.99 9.65 7.83
C ILE A 189 -24.16 9.31 6.35
N THR A 190 -24.48 10.30 5.51
CA THR A 190 -24.63 10.12 4.06
C THR A 190 -23.97 11.24 3.25
N LEU A 191 -23.39 10.92 2.09
CA LEU A 191 -22.79 11.95 1.23
C LEU A 191 -23.86 12.68 0.43
N ALA A 192 -24.01 13.98 0.70
CA ALA A 192 -24.95 14.83 -0.03
C ALA A 192 -24.48 15.13 -1.47
N GLY A 193 -25.46 15.31 -2.36
CA GLY A 193 -25.26 15.71 -3.75
C GLY A 193 -24.88 14.58 -4.72
N THR A 194 -24.96 14.88 -6.03
CA THR A 194 -24.70 13.89 -7.10
C THR A 194 -23.28 13.33 -7.04
N PHE A 195 -22.28 14.18 -6.77
CA PHE A 195 -20.89 13.76 -6.65
C PHE A 195 -20.64 12.88 -5.41
N GLY A 196 -21.25 13.22 -4.27
CA GLY A 196 -21.22 12.39 -3.07
C GLY A 196 -21.78 11.00 -3.32
N ARG A 197 -22.95 10.92 -3.98
CA ARG A 197 -23.55 9.62 -4.36
C ARG A 197 -22.65 8.80 -5.29
N LEU A 198 -21.99 9.44 -6.26
CA LEU A 198 -21.05 8.75 -7.15
C LEU A 198 -19.85 8.19 -6.38
N ILE A 199 -19.29 8.95 -5.43
CA ILE A 199 -18.22 8.48 -4.54
C ILE A 199 -18.69 7.27 -3.75
N THR A 200 -19.88 7.31 -3.15
CA THR A 200 -20.45 6.18 -2.40
C THR A 200 -20.54 4.92 -3.26
N VAL A 201 -20.99 5.04 -4.51
CA VAL A 201 -21.07 3.90 -5.45
C VAL A 201 -19.68 3.30 -5.72
N VAL A 202 -18.66 4.14 -5.91
CA VAL A 202 -17.27 3.68 -6.06
C VAL A 202 -16.79 2.97 -4.79
N ILE A 203 -17.05 3.53 -3.60
CA ILE A 203 -16.71 2.89 -2.32
C ILE A 203 -17.33 1.51 -2.21
N MET A 204 -18.60 1.36 -2.57
CA MET A 204 -19.31 0.08 -2.49
C MET A 204 -18.75 -0.95 -3.48
N ILE A 205 -18.55 -0.60 -4.76
CA ILE A 205 -18.07 -1.54 -5.79
C ILE A 205 -16.67 -2.08 -5.46
N PHE A 206 -15.73 -1.18 -5.18
CA PHE A 206 -14.35 -1.56 -4.90
C PHE A 206 -14.20 -2.10 -3.47
N GLY A 207 -14.90 -1.52 -2.50
CA GLY A 207 -14.85 -1.90 -1.10
C GLY A 207 -15.32 -3.33 -0.86
N VAL A 208 -16.46 -3.73 -1.43
CA VAL A 208 -16.95 -5.11 -1.34
C VAL A 208 -15.95 -6.10 -1.94
N THR A 209 -15.39 -5.77 -3.11
CA THR A 209 -14.40 -6.63 -3.77
C THR A 209 -13.15 -6.82 -2.90
N LEU A 210 -12.64 -5.74 -2.32
CA LEU A 210 -11.45 -5.78 -1.46
C LEU A 210 -11.71 -6.51 -0.13
N PHE A 211 -12.87 -6.26 0.49
CA PHE A 211 -13.28 -6.94 1.71
C PHE A 211 -13.44 -8.45 1.47
N PHE A 212 -14.05 -8.84 0.35
CA PHE A 212 -14.20 -10.24 -0.02
C PHE A 212 -12.85 -10.91 -0.32
N ASN A 213 -11.91 -10.20 -0.95
CA ASN A 213 -10.55 -10.68 -1.15
C ASN A 213 -9.82 -10.90 0.18
N LEU A 214 -10.00 -10.00 1.15
CA LEU A 214 -9.45 -10.17 2.50
C LEU A 214 -10.07 -11.39 3.21
N ALA A 215 -11.40 -11.50 3.21
CA ALA A 215 -12.09 -12.64 3.79
C ALA A 215 -11.61 -13.96 3.16
N ARG A 216 -11.48 -14.01 1.82
CA ARG A 216 -10.96 -15.16 1.11
C ARG A 216 -9.50 -15.49 1.48
N ALA A 217 -8.67 -14.47 1.67
CA ALA A 217 -7.28 -14.66 2.05
C ALA A 217 -7.17 -15.19 3.49
N LEU A 218 -7.98 -14.68 4.42
CA LEU A 218 -8.02 -15.11 5.82
C LEU A 218 -8.61 -16.52 5.99
N LEU A 219 -9.62 -16.85 5.19
CA LEU A 219 -10.35 -18.12 5.26
C LEU A 219 -9.80 -19.19 4.30
N SER A 220 -8.85 -18.84 3.41
CA SER A 220 -8.24 -19.84 2.53
C SER A 220 -7.43 -20.83 3.36
N PRO A 221 -7.62 -22.15 3.14
CA PRO A 221 -6.72 -23.15 3.69
C PRO A 221 -5.28 -22.82 3.31
N HIS A 222 -4.34 -23.05 4.22
CA HIS A 222 -2.93 -22.85 3.93
C HIS A 222 -2.50 -23.75 2.77
N LYS A 223 -2.23 -23.14 1.62
CA LYS A 223 -1.70 -23.85 0.46
C LYS A 223 -0.19 -23.81 0.45
N VAL A 224 0.42 -24.96 0.28
CA VAL A 224 1.87 -25.11 0.15
C VAL A 224 2.27 -25.06 -1.32
N ARG A 225 3.43 -24.46 -1.59
CA ARG A 225 4.04 -24.52 -2.91
C ARG A 225 4.93 -25.76 -2.98
N PHE A 226 4.44 -26.82 -3.62
CA PHE A 226 5.17 -28.05 -3.88
C PHE A 226 4.96 -28.45 -5.34
N PRO A 227 6.02 -28.46 -6.18
CA PRO A 227 5.86 -28.79 -7.60
C PRO A 227 5.52 -30.27 -7.76
N CYS A 228 4.37 -30.57 -8.37
CA CYS A 228 4.04 -31.94 -8.71
C CYS A 228 5.03 -32.47 -9.78
N PRO A 229 5.68 -33.63 -9.56
CA PRO A 229 6.67 -34.17 -10.50
C PRO A 229 6.06 -34.62 -11.83
N THR A 230 4.74 -34.83 -11.89
CA THR A 230 4.06 -35.34 -13.09
C THR A 230 3.40 -34.23 -13.92
N CYS A 231 2.57 -33.40 -13.30
CA CYS A 231 1.77 -32.39 -14.02
C CYS A 231 2.28 -30.95 -13.84
N GLY A 232 3.27 -30.74 -12.97
CA GLY A 232 3.82 -29.40 -12.70
C GLY A 232 2.91 -28.47 -11.89
N LEU A 233 1.77 -28.95 -11.37
CA LEU A 233 0.92 -28.16 -10.47
C LEU A 233 1.74 -27.72 -9.24
N GLN A 234 1.79 -26.41 -9.01
CA GLN A 234 2.66 -25.80 -8.00
C GLN A 234 2.00 -25.64 -6.62
N ARG A 235 0.67 -25.61 -6.53
CA ARG A 235 -0.07 -25.30 -5.30
C ARG A 235 -0.94 -26.48 -4.90
N HIS A 236 -0.73 -26.98 -3.69
CA HIS A 236 -1.53 -28.04 -3.08
C HIS A 236 -1.97 -27.63 -1.67
N ASP A 237 -2.98 -28.30 -1.14
CA ASP A 237 -3.36 -28.16 0.27
C ASP A 237 -2.24 -28.75 1.15
N ALA A 238 -2.06 -28.23 2.37
CA ALA A 238 -0.91 -28.60 3.21
C ALA A 238 -0.87 -30.10 3.58
N ASP A 239 -2.02 -30.73 3.68
CA ASP A 239 -2.27 -32.14 4.00
C ASP A 239 -2.49 -33.02 2.76
N ALA A 240 -2.23 -32.51 1.56
CA ALA A 240 -2.51 -33.22 0.31
C ALA A 240 -1.53 -34.40 0.08
N VAL A 241 -2.01 -35.63 0.31
CA VAL A 241 -1.29 -36.88 -0.04
C VAL A 241 -1.28 -37.11 -1.56
N HIS A 242 -2.28 -36.59 -2.28
CA HIS A 242 -2.42 -36.76 -3.73
C HIS A 242 -2.53 -35.42 -4.43
N CYS A 243 -1.91 -35.31 -5.61
CA CYS A 243 -2.05 -34.14 -6.48
C CYS A 243 -3.50 -34.02 -6.98
N LYS A 244 -4.13 -32.88 -6.72
CA LYS A 244 -5.51 -32.58 -7.15
C LYS A 244 -5.72 -32.64 -8.67
N ALA A 245 -4.67 -32.38 -9.46
CA ALA A 245 -4.78 -32.36 -10.93
C ALA A 245 -4.54 -33.72 -11.58
N CYS A 246 -3.68 -34.58 -11.03
CA CYS A 246 -3.25 -35.81 -11.71
C CYS A 246 -3.25 -37.08 -10.84
N GLY A 247 -3.58 -36.99 -9.56
CA GLY A 247 -3.67 -38.13 -8.64
C GLY A 247 -2.33 -38.69 -8.14
N THR A 248 -1.19 -38.24 -8.68
CA THR A 248 0.15 -38.67 -8.23
C THR A 248 0.32 -38.43 -6.73
N VAL A 249 0.85 -39.42 -6.01
CA VAL A 249 1.18 -39.30 -4.59
C VAL A 249 2.26 -38.23 -4.41
N LEU A 250 1.97 -37.25 -3.55
CA LEU A 250 2.89 -36.17 -3.19
C LEU A 250 3.47 -36.46 -1.81
N ASN A 251 4.79 -36.36 -1.68
CA ASN A 251 5.46 -36.44 -0.39
C ASN A 251 5.83 -35.02 0.05
N ILE A 252 4.81 -34.27 0.47
CA ILE A 252 4.99 -32.91 0.95
C ILE A 252 5.58 -33.00 2.37
N PRO A 253 6.76 -32.42 2.64
CA PRO A 253 7.32 -32.41 3.98
C PRO A 253 6.42 -31.58 4.89
N ASP A 254 5.85 -32.24 5.89
CA ASP A 254 5.06 -31.62 6.95
C ASP A 254 5.82 -31.73 8.28
N GLU A 255 5.60 -30.77 9.19
CA GLU A 255 6.26 -30.75 10.51
C GLU A 255 5.62 -31.74 11.51
N GLY A 256 4.64 -32.54 11.06
CA GLY A 256 4.00 -33.58 11.86
C GLY A 256 3.00 -33.02 12.86
N ALA A 257 2.11 -32.14 12.39
CA ALA A 257 0.98 -31.70 13.21
C ALA A 257 -0.02 -32.86 13.34
N ILE A 258 -0.06 -33.46 14.54
CA ILE A 258 -1.08 -34.42 14.97
C ILE A 258 -2.37 -33.65 15.29
#